data_AF-A0A5B6VBX4-F1
#
_entry.id   AF-A0A5B6VBX4-F1
#
_cell.length_a   1.000
_cell.length_b   1.000
_cell.length_c   1.000
_cell.angle_alpha   90.00
_cell.angle_beta   90.00
_cell.angle_gamma   90.00
#
_symmetry.space_group_name_H-M   'P 1'
#
loop_
_entity.id
_entity.type
_entity.pdbx_description
1 polymer ?
#
loop_
_entity_poly.entity_id
_entity_poly.type
_entity_poly.pdbx_seq_one_letter_code
_entity_poly.pdbx_strand_id
1 'polypeptide(L)'
;MTWKFALNYVPTLQNLYCKSIVNNQVCPCCHQYIETTLHVSRDCLFARQVRQGMGFQWPATMADMDFMEWLRWIFKHTRVWERISSYERSHKVSRPVATSRWAPPPLAWVKINVDTGYSGPTNRAISRFIMRDESGNTMGSSY
;
A
#
# COMPACT_ATOMS: atom_id res chain seq x y z
N MET A 1 9.10 -0.21 2.27
CA MET A 1 7.63 -0.01 2.18
C MET A 1 6.95 0.17 3.54
N THR A 2 7.62 -0.13 4.65
CA THR A 2 7.12 -0.08 6.04
C THR A 2 6.69 1.32 6.54
N TRP A 3 7.31 2.39 6.05
CA TRP A 3 7.01 3.76 6.53
C TRP A 3 5.60 4.23 6.19
N LYS A 4 5.00 3.72 5.11
CA LYS A 4 3.61 4.07 4.72
C LYS A 4 2.58 3.51 5.70
N PHE A 5 2.85 2.32 6.23
CA PHE A 5 2.02 1.69 7.26
C PHE A 5 2.14 2.40 8.60
N ALA A 6 3.36 2.74 9.02
CA ALA A 6 3.64 3.43 10.29
C ALA A 6 3.03 4.83 10.39
N LEU A 7 2.67 5.45 9.27
CA LEU A 7 2.10 6.80 9.21
C LEU A 7 0.62 6.82 8.76
N ASN A 8 -0.06 5.66 8.74
CA ASN A 8 -1.44 5.54 8.21
C ASN A 8 -1.62 6.11 6.79
N TYR A 9 -0.57 6.05 5.95
CA TYR A 9 -0.66 6.45 4.54
C TYR A 9 -1.10 5.30 3.62
N VAL A 10 -1.40 4.13 4.18
CA VAL A 10 -2.04 3.04 3.43
C VAL A 10 -3.46 3.49 3.08
N PRO A 11 -3.89 3.33 1.82
CA PRO A 11 -5.23 3.73 1.39
C PRO A 11 -6.28 2.73 1.88
N THR A 12 -6.38 2.53 3.19
CA THR A 12 -7.46 1.75 3.78
C THR A 12 -8.78 2.48 3.61
N LEU A 13 -9.90 1.77 3.56
CA LEU A 13 -11.20 2.42 3.38
C LEU A 13 -11.52 3.41 4.51
N GLN A 14 -11.03 3.21 5.74
CA GLN A 14 -11.14 4.22 6.79
C GLN A 14 -10.44 5.54 6.40
N ASN A 15 -9.21 5.46 5.89
CA ASN A 15 -8.44 6.64 5.49
C ASN A 15 -9.04 7.33 4.26
N LEU A 16 -9.58 6.55 3.32
CA LEU A 16 -10.29 7.07 2.14
C LEU A 16 -11.64 7.70 2.53
N TYR A 17 -12.34 7.13 3.51
CA TYR A 17 -13.59 7.67 4.04
C TYR A 17 -13.36 8.98 4.79
N CYS A 18 -12.33 9.07 5.66
CA CYS A 18 -11.94 10.33 6.30
C CYS A 18 -11.56 11.42 5.28
N LYS A 19 -11.08 11.03 4.09
CA LYS A 19 -10.80 11.93 2.97
C LYS A 19 -12.00 12.17 2.04
N SER A 20 -13.18 11.64 2.39
CA SER A 20 -14.41 11.73 1.59
C SER A 20 -14.28 11.19 0.15
N ILE A 21 -13.36 10.25 -0.07
CA ILE A 21 -13.15 9.60 -1.38
C ILE A 21 -14.13 8.44 -1.57
N VAL A 22 -14.48 7.75 -0.48
CA VAL A 22 -15.44 6.63 -0.46
C VAL A 22 -16.52 6.90 0.58
N ASN A 23 -17.71 6.34 0.36
CA ASN A 23 -18.86 6.45 1.27
C ASN A 23 -19.00 5.24 2.22
N ASN A 24 -18.16 4.22 2.05
CA ASN A 24 -18.17 3.02 2.86
C ASN A 24 -16.75 2.72 3.36
N GLN A 25 -16.64 2.44 4.66
CA GLN A 25 -15.39 2.13 5.34
C GLN A 25 -15.30 0.66 5.78
N VAL A 26 -16.31 -0.17 5.49
CA VAL A 26 -16.34 -1.58 5.84
C VAL A 26 -15.34 -2.36 5.01
N CYS A 27 -14.53 -3.19 5.68
CA CYS A 27 -13.52 -4.02 5.05
C CYS A 27 -14.15 -4.99 4.04
N PRO A 28 -13.65 -5.04 2.79
CA PRO A 28 -14.15 -5.94 1.74
C PRO A 28 -13.73 -7.40 1.97
N CYS A 29 -12.80 -7.65 2.90
CA CYS A 29 -12.37 -9.02 3.22
C CYS A 29 -13.31 -9.68 4.23
N CYS A 30 -13.70 -8.97 5.29
CA CYS A 30 -14.54 -9.53 6.34
C CYS A 30 -16.01 -9.08 6.27
N HIS A 31 -16.31 -7.98 5.59
CA HIS A 31 -17.64 -7.36 5.49
C HIS A 31 -18.30 -7.00 6.83
N GLN A 32 -17.53 -6.98 7.92
CA GLN A 32 -18.07 -6.85 9.28
C GLN A 32 -17.53 -5.64 10.04
N TYR A 33 -16.27 -5.26 9.81
CA TYR A 33 -15.59 -4.23 10.59
C TYR A 33 -14.99 -3.16 9.68
N ILE A 34 -14.69 -2.00 10.25
CA ILE A 34 -14.03 -0.90 9.56
C ILE A 34 -12.63 -1.33 9.10
N GLU A 35 -12.28 -1.02 7.86
CA GLU A 35 -10.97 -1.27 7.29
C GLU A 35 -9.93 -0.29 7.82
N THR A 36 -9.43 -0.56 9.03
CA THR A 36 -8.28 0.14 9.60
C THR A 36 -6.98 -0.57 9.21
N THR A 37 -5.84 0.12 9.27
CA THR A 37 -4.52 -0.49 9.01
C THR A 37 -4.27 -1.68 9.94
N LEU A 38 -4.67 -1.56 11.21
CA LEU A 38 -4.56 -2.63 12.20
C LEU A 38 -5.51 -3.79 11.90
N HIS A 39 -6.73 -3.49 11.46
CA HIS A 39 -7.71 -4.51 11.08
C HIS A 39 -7.18 -5.37 9.94
N VAL A 40 -6.79 -4.78 8.80
CA VAL A 40 -6.32 -5.57 7.64
C VAL A 40 -5.03 -6.33 7.93
N SER A 41 -4.19 -5.83 8.84
CA SER A 41 -2.90 -6.44 9.16
C SER A 41 -3.00 -7.53 10.23
N ARG A 42 -3.92 -7.37 11.19
CA ARG A 42 -4.06 -8.22 12.38
C ARG A 42 -5.49 -8.71 12.58
N ASP A 43 -6.46 -7.84 12.79
CA ASP A 43 -7.74 -8.27 13.37
C ASP A 43 -8.71 -8.92 12.38
N CYS A 44 -8.50 -8.72 11.08
CA CYS A 44 -9.36 -9.24 10.04
C CYS A 44 -9.40 -10.77 10.06
N LEU A 45 -10.60 -11.33 9.93
CA LEU A 45 -10.81 -12.79 9.82
C LEU A 45 -9.96 -13.39 8.70
N PHE A 46 -9.87 -12.71 7.55
CA PHE A 46 -9.01 -13.10 6.45
C PHE A 46 -7.52 -13.12 6.87
N ALA A 47 -7.06 -12.07 7.54
CA ALA A 47 -5.69 -12.02 8.05
C ALA A 47 -5.41 -13.15 9.04
N ARG A 48 -6.38 -13.52 9.90
CA ARG A 48 -6.27 -14.68 10.81
C ARG A 48 -6.10 -15.99 10.06
N GLN A 49 -6.86 -16.21 8.99
CA GLN A 49 -6.78 -17.43 8.18
C GLN A 49 -5.41 -17.55 7.49
N VAL A 50 -4.92 -16.47 6.90
CA VAL A 50 -3.57 -16.44 6.27
C VAL A 50 -2.50 -16.80 7.30
N ARG A 51 -2.60 -16.26 8.52
CA ARG A 51 -1.65 -16.57 9.60
C ARG A 51 -1.68 -18.03 10.02
N GLN A 52 -2.87 -18.61 10.17
CA GLN A 52 -3.04 -20.03 10.49
C GLN A 52 -2.42 -20.91 9.40
N GLY A 53 -2.66 -20.59 8.13
CA GLY A 53 -2.06 -21.29 6.99
C GLY A 53 -0.53 -21.18 6.93
N MET A 54 0.04 -20.09 7.47
CA MET A 54 1.49 -19.90 7.58
C MET A 54 2.10 -20.49 8.88
N GLY A 55 1.29 -21.12 9.75
CA GLY A 55 1.75 -21.70 11.01
C GLY A 55 2.16 -20.67 12.08
N PHE A 56 1.73 -19.42 11.97
CA PHE A 56 2.07 -18.38 12.94
C PHE A 56 1.08 -18.35 14.10
N GLN A 57 1.56 -18.63 15.31
CA GLN A 57 0.81 -18.46 16.55
C GLN A 57 1.09 -17.10 17.17
N TRP A 58 0.03 -16.36 17.49
CA TRP A 58 0.10 -15.02 18.04
C TRP A 58 -0.15 -15.06 19.54
N PRO A 59 0.74 -14.53 20.39
CA PRO A 59 0.50 -14.49 21.83
C PRO A 59 -0.72 -13.65 22.18
N ALA A 60 -1.44 -14.05 23.23
CA ALA A 60 -2.67 -13.39 23.69
C ALA A 60 -2.47 -11.91 24.06
N THR A 61 -1.25 -11.53 24.47
CA THR A 61 -0.87 -10.15 24.80
C THR A 61 -0.97 -9.17 23.62
N MET A 62 -1.18 -9.66 22.40
CA MET A 62 -1.26 -8.84 21.20
C MET A 62 -2.62 -8.20 20.95
N ALA A 63 -3.67 -8.60 21.68
CA ALA A 63 -5.01 -8.07 21.49
C ALA A 63 -5.09 -6.58 21.83
N ASP A 64 -4.37 -6.16 22.87
CA ASP A 64 -4.45 -4.79 23.41
C ASP A 64 -3.40 -3.83 22.81
N MET A 65 -2.47 -4.35 22.01
CA MET A 65 -1.42 -3.53 21.41
C MET A 65 -1.97 -2.61 20.33
N ASP A 66 -1.49 -1.37 20.30
CA ASP A 66 -1.71 -0.49 19.16
C ASP A 66 -0.92 -0.96 17.91
N PHE A 67 -1.18 -0.33 16.76
CA PHE A 67 -0.52 -0.72 15.51
C PHE A 67 1.02 -0.64 15.58
N MET A 68 1.58 0.38 16.23
CA MET A 68 3.01 0.60 16.27
C MET A 68 3.70 -0.30 17.28
N GLU A 69 3.09 -0.54 18.43
CA GLU A 69 3.52 -1.54 19.41
C GLU A 69 3.53 -2.93 18.80
N TRP A 70 2.44 -3.29 18.12
CA TRP A 70 2.33 -4.54 17.38
C TRP A 70 3.43 -4.66 16.31
N LEU A 71 3.61 -3.62 15.49
CA LEU A 71 4.58 -3.63 14.39
C LEU A 71 6.01 -3.77 14.92
N ARG A 72 6.36 -3.06 16.00
CA ARG A 72 7.67 -3.20 16.67
C ARG A 72 7.86 -4.60 17.24
N TRP A 73 6.82 -5.17 17.84
CA TRP A 73 6.87 -6.53 18.35
C TRP A 73 7.15 -7.53 17.23
N ILE A 74 6.46 -7.41 16.09
CA ILE A 74 6.65 -8.28 14.92
C ILE A 74 8.09 -8.22 14.44
N PHE A 75 8.65 -7.02 14.27
CA PHE A 75 10.03 -6.88 13.83
C PHE A 75 11.04 -7.46 14.81
N LYS A 76 10.74 -7.44 16.11
CA LYS A 76 11.62 -7.97 17.15
C LYS A 76 11.53 -9.50 17.30
N HIS A 77 10.35 -10.10 17.15
CA HIS A 77 10.11 -11.49 17.54
C HIS A 77 9.84 -12.45 16.38
N THR A 78 9.59 -11.92 15.19
CA THR A 78 9.50 -12.74 14.00
C THR A 78 10.75 -12.47 13.19
N ARG A 79 11.45 -13.52 12.73
CA ARG A 79 12.58 -13.43 11.77
C ARG A 79 12.14 -12.82 10.42
N VAL A 80 11.01 -12.12 10.37
CA VAL A 80 10.50 -11.30 9.28
C VAL A 80 11.56 -10.30 8.84
N TRP A 81 12.34 -9.68 9.73
CA TRP A 81 13.43 -8.81 9.28
C TRP A 81 14.50 -9.59 8.51
N GLU A 82 14.90 -10.78 8.98
CA GLU A 82 15.85 -11.64 8.27
C GLU A 82 15.28 -12.16 6.94
N ARG A 83 13.99 -12.52 6.91
CA ARG A 83 13.30 -12.99 5.71
C ARG A 83 13.03 -11.89 4.69
N ILE A 84 12.67 -10.68 5.14
CA ILE A 84 12.55 -9.49 4.28
C ILE A 84 13.93 -9.12 3.79
N SER A 85 14.95 -9.10 4.65
CA SER A 85 16.32 -8.81 4.24
C SER A 85 16.86 -9.86 3.27
N SER A 86 16.52 -11.14 3.43
CA SER A 86 16.90 -12.20 2.47
C SER A 86 16.08 -12.11 1.18
N TYR A 87 14.81 -11.73 1.26
CA TYR A 87 13.96 -11.48 0.11
C TYR A 87 14.43 -10.25 -0.68
N GLU A 88 14.74 -9.13 -0.04
CA GLU A 88 15.32 -7.92 -0.65
C GLU A 88 16.74 -8.14 -1.16
N ARG A 89 17.50 -9.08 -0.58
CA ARG A 89 18.85 -9.44 -1.04
C ARG A 89 18.81 -10.42 -2.22
N SER A 90 17.86 -11.35 -2.24
CA SER A 90 17.62 -12.28 -3.36
C SER A 90 16.88 -11.61 -4.52
N HIS A 91 15.91 -10.78 -4.19
CA HIS A 91 15.18 -9.86 -5.06
C HIS A 91 15.66 -8.45 -4.72
N LYS A 92 16.98 -8.23 -4.85
CA LYS A 92 17.39 -6.94 -5.38
C LYS A 92 16.66 -6.88 -6.71
N VAL A 93 15.47 -6.28 -6.73
CA VAL A 93 15.01 -5.56 -7.89
C VAL A 93 16.23 -4.73 -8.17
N SER A 94 17.01 -5.15 -9.17
CA SER A 94 17.88 -4.22 -9.83
C SER A 94 16.93 -3.06 -10.05
N ARG A 95 17.10 -1.96 -9.31
CA ARG A 95 16.74 -0.69 -9.91
C ARG A 95 17.47 -0.83 -11.22
N PRO A 96 16.79 -0.98 -12.37
CA PRO A 96 17.53 -0.82 -13.59
C PRO A 96 18.18 0.54 -13.35
N VAL A 97 19.52 0.58 -13.33
CA VAL A 97 20.23 1.84 -13.50
C VAL A 97 19.91 2.16 -14.94
N ALA A 98 18.69 2.63 -15.11
CA ALA A 98 18.08 2.76 -16.36
C ALA A 98 18.54 4.15 -16.74
N THR A 99 19.60 4.15 -17.54
CA THR A 99 19.67 5.05 -18.67
C THR A 99 18.51 4.80 -19.66
N SER A 100 17.40 4.16 -19.25
CA SER A 100 16.14 4.16 -19.99
C SER A 100 15.62 5.58 -19.99
N ARG A 101 16.07 6.32 -21.01
CA ARG A 101 15.26 7.38 -21.57
C ARG A 101 13.88 6.78 -21.80
N TRP A 102 12.86 7.56 -21.45
CA TRP A 102 11.48 7.15 -21.65
C TRP A 102 11.27 6.68 -23.10
N ALA A 103 10.59 5.55 -23.26
CA ALA A 103 10.13 5.05 -24.56
C ALA A 103 8.59 5.01 -24.59
N PRO A 104 7.97 5.18 -25.77
CA PRO A 104 6.53 4.98 -25.93
C PRO A 104 6.11 3.55 -25.53
N PRO A 105 4.83 3.37 -25.13
CA PRO A 105 4.28 2.03 -24.91
C PRO A 105 4.23 1.21 -26.22
N PRO A 106 4.09 -0.12 -26.14
CA PRO A 106 3.91 -0.98 -27.32
C PRO A 106 2.71 -0.60 -28.18
N LEU A 107 2.69 -1.05 -29.44
CA LEU A 107 1.58 -0.84 -30.37
C LEU A 107 0.24 -1.29 -29.75
N ALA A 108 -0.80 -0.47 -29.89
CA ALA A 108 -2.14 -0.67 -29.32
C ALA A 108 -2.22 -0.59 -27.78
N TRP A 109 -1.23 0.00 -27.12
CA TRP A 109 -1.27 0.28 -25.68
C TRP A 109 -1.36 1.78 -25.42
N VAL A 110 -2.11 2.15 -24.37
CA VAL A 110 -2.11 3.51 -23.82
C VAL A 110 -1.37 3.50 -22.48
N LYS A 111 -0.40 4.40 -22.34
CA LYS A 111 0.31 4.61 -21.07
C LYS A 111 -0.30 5.78 -20.31
N ILE A 112 -0.73 5.53 -19.08
CA ILE A 112 -1.24 6.57 -18.18
C ILE A 112 -0.24 6.76 -17.03
N ASN A 113 0.37 7.94 -16.96
CA ASN A 113 1.17 8.34 -15.81
C ASN A 113 0.28 9.20 -14.90
N VAL A 114 0.31 8.95 -13.59
CA VAL A 114 -0.45 9.70 -12.59
C VAL A 114 0.49 10.20 -11.51
N ASP A 115 0.45 11.50 -11.24
CA ASP A 115 1.18 12.15 -10.17
C ASP A 115 0.22 12.81 -9.19
N THR A 116 0.49 12.63 -7.88
CA THR A 116 -0.34 13.20 -6.82
C THR A 116 0.47 14.12 -5.92
N GLY A 117 -0.04 15.33 -5.71
CA GLY A 117 0.49 16.31 -4.76
C GLY A 117 -0.48 16.55 -3.61
N TYR A 118 0.05 16.80 -2.42
CA TYR A 118 -0.74 17.17 -1.24
C TYR A 118 -0.16 18.44 -0.61
N SER A 119 -1.03 19.38 -0.24
CA SER A 119 -0.67 20.62 0.46
C SER A 119 -1.33 20.64 1.82
N GLY A 120 -0.51 20.54 2.88
CA GLY A 120 -0.97 20.62 4.27
C GLY A 120 -1.65 21.94 4.61
N PRO A 121 -1.09 23.12 4.25
CA PRO A 121 -1.71 24.42 4.57
C PRO A 121 -3.12 24.62 4.00
N THR A 122 -3.40 24.03 2.84
CA THR A 122 -4.72 24.14 2.19
C THR A 122 -5.58 22.90 2.40
N ASN A 123 -5.05 21.86 3.03
CA ASN A 123 -5.63 20.53 3.14
C ASN A 123 -6.18 19.97 1.81
N ARG A 124 -5.48 20.23 0.70
CA ARG A 124 -5.89 19.81 -0.65
C ARG A 124 -4.95 18.76 -1.19
N ALA A 125 -5.52 17.71 -1.77
CA ALA A 125 -4.83 16.75 -2.61
C ALA A 125 -5.24 16.98 -4.07
N ILE A 126 -4.28 16.93 -4.99
CA ILE A 126 -4.51 17.00 -6.43
C ILE A 126 -3.87 15.79 -7.05
N SER A 127 -4.62 15.10 -7.92
CA SER A 127 -4.10 14.05 -8.79
C SER A 127 -4.12 14.54 -10.22
N ARG A 128 -3.01 14.42 -10.94
CA ARG A 128 -2.92 14.72 -12.36
C ARG A 128 -2.54 13.49 -13.15
N PHE A 129 -3.08 13.36 -14.35
CA PHE A 129 -2.73 12.29 -15.27
C PHE A 129 -2.35 12.81 -16.64
N ILE A 130 -1.54 12.03 -17.35
CA ILE A 130 -1.27 12.17 -18.78
C ILE A 130 -1.35 10.79 -19.45
N MET A 131 -2.09 10.72 -20.55
CA MET A 131 -2.27 9.52 -21.37
C MET A 131 -1.49 9.67 -22.66
N ARG A 132 -0.74 8.63 -23.06
CA ARG A 132 0.02 8.60 -24.31
C ARG A 132 -0.21 7.33 -25.12
N ASP A 133 -0.24 7.47 -26.44
CA ASP A 133 -0.33 6.37 -27.40
C ASP A 133 1.04 5.69 -27.65
N GLU A 134 1.05 4.70 -28.54
CA GLU A 134 2.24 3.96 -28.99
C GLU A 134 3.30 4.81 -29.73
N SER A 135 2.90 5.97 -30.27
CA SER A 135 3.81 6.93 -30.89
C SER A 135 4.39 7.89 -29.85
N GLY A 136 3.85 7.87 -28.63
CA GLY A 136 4.19 8.74 -27.53
C GLY A 136 3.47 10.09 -27.55
N ASN A 137 2.47 10.26 -28.41
CA ASN A 137 1.65 11.47 -28.46
C ASN A 137 0.71 11.51 -27.25
N THR A 138 0.46 12.71 -26.75
CA THR A 138 -0.52 12.91 -25.68
C THR A 138 -1.93 12.77 -26.24
N MET A 139 -2.68 11.80 -25.72
CA MET A 139 -4.08 11.58 -26.07
C MET A 139 -5.04 12.34 -25.16
N GLY A 140 -4.61 12.65 -23.94
CA GLY A 140 -5.42 13.37 -22.96
C GLY A 140 -4.66 13.59 -21.65
N SER A 141 -5.00 14.66 -20.94
CA SER A 141 -4.41 14.99 -19.64
C SER A 141 -5.38 15.80 -18.80
N SER A 142 -5.26 15.70 -17.48
CA SER A 142 -5.89 16.66 -16.57
C SER A 142 -4.97 17.86 -16.35
N TYR A 143 -5.47 19.07 -16.59
CA TYR A 143 -4.77 20.33 -16.28
C TYR A 143 -5.07 20.77 -14.84
#